data_AF-A0A956P9S8-F1
#
_entry.id   AF-A0A956P9S8-F1
#
_cell.length_a   1.000
_cell.length_b   1.000
_cell.length_c   1.000
_cell.angle_alpha   90.00
_cell.angle_beta   90.00
_cell.angle_gamma   90.00
#
_symmetry.space_group_name_H-M   'P 1'
#
loop_
_entity.id
_entity.type
_entity.pdbx_description
1 polymer ?
#
loop_
_entity_poly.entity_id
_entity_poly.type
_entity_poly.pdbx_seq_one_letter_code
_entity_poly.pdbx_strand_id
1 'polypeptide(L)'
;IAAHYDLGNDFFELFLDETMTYSCGVFERPEASMAEASRAKIDRLCRKLRLGPGDHLLEIGTGWGAFAIHAARKYGCRVTTTTISREQHAWAARKVREAGLEDRVTLLLSDYRDLTGTYDKLVSVEMIEAVGAAYVPGFLAKCASLLRPEGLMALQAITVREQSYAAHLGTVDFIKRYIFPGGELVGLGALCDAVGRATDLRVEHVEDLSPHYAETLRRWRERFEKNRAAIADLGYPERFLRMWEYYLTYCEGGFAERYVGGAQIVLAKPLARPASLLGPIAEGAV
;
A
#
# COMPACT_ATOMS: atom_id res chain seq x y z
N ILE A 1 6.96 -1.04 13.91
CA ILE A 1 5.68 -0.92 13.18
C ILE A 1 4.57 -0.38 14.10
N ALA A 2 4.13 -1.13 15.13
CA ALA A 2 3.02 -0.74 16.01
C ALA A 2 3.12 0.70 16.57
N ALA A 3 4.26 1.08 17.15
CA ALA A 3 4.45 2.41 17.77
C ALA A 3 4.17 3.63 16.87
N HIS A 4 4.28 3.53 15.54
CA HIS A 4 3.94 4.63 14.62
C HIS A 4 2.42 4.73 14.40
N TYR A 5 1.75 3.60 14.23
CA TYR A 5 0.31 3.55 13.96
C TYR A 5 -0.53 3.66 15.25
N ASP A 6 0.09 3.41 16.41
CA ASP A 6 -0.51 3.57 17.74
C ASP A 6 -0.44 5.02 18.25
N LEU A 7 -0.03 5.99 17.41
CA LEU A 7 -0.13 7.42 17.73
C LEU A 7 -1.58 7.84 18.00
N GLY A 8 -2.57 7.09 17.49
CA GLY A 8 -3.99 7.30 17.75
C GLY A 8 -4.74 7.78 16.51
N ASN A 9 -5.98 7.33 16.35
CA ASN A 9 -6.77 7.64 15.15
C ASN A 9 -7.10 9.13 15.05
N ASP A 10 -7.37 9.79 16.17
CA ASP A 10 -7.70 11.23 16.24
C ASP A 10 -6.60 12.10 15.62
N PHE A 11 -5.34 11.69 15.75
CA PHE A 11 -4.20 12.36 15.12
C PHE A 11 -4.21 12.21 13.59
N PHE A 12 -4.36 10.97 13.12
CA PHE A 12 -4.37 10.69 11.68
C PHE A 12 -5.57 11.33 10.97
N GLU A 13 -6.74 11.39 11.60
CA GLU A 13 -7.94 12.04 11.05
C GLU A 13 -7.73 13.53 10.73
N LEU A 14 -6.85 14.22 11.45
CA LEU A 14 -6.60 15.65 11.27
C LEU A 14 -5.88 15.98 9.97
N PHE A 15 -5.17 15.03 9.35
CA PHE A 15 -4.44 15.29 8.11
C PHE A 15 -4.72 14.29 6.98
N LEU A 16 -5.15 13.06 7.28
CA LEU A 16 -5.63 12.12 6.27
C LEU A 16 -7.01 12.52 5.74
N ASP A 17 -7.40 11.93 4.61
CA ASP A 17 -8.78 12.04 4.09
C ASP A 17 -9.74 11.11 4.85
N GLU A 18 -11.05 11.23 4.60
CA GLU A 18 -12.08 10.48 5.33
C GLU A 18 -12.02 8.95 5.16
N THR A 19 -11.26 8.46 4.17
CA THR A 19 -11.01 7.02 4.03
C THR A 19 -9.95 6.50 4.99
N MET A 20 -9.22 7.38 5.69
CA MET A 20 -8.06 7.04 6.52
C MET A 20 -6.99 6.27 5.73
N THR A 21 -6.84 6.56 4.43
CA THR A 21 -5.82 5.93 3.59
C THR A 21 -4.47 6.60 3.83
N TYR A 22 -3.56 5.88 4.49
CA TYR A 22 -2.18 6.34 4.72
C TYR A 22 -1.21 5.64 3.77
N SER A 23 -1.37 5.94 2.49
CA SER A 23 -0.50 5.51 1.38
C SER A 23 -0.71 6.45 0.19
N CYS A 24 0.12 6.36 -0.84
CA CYS A 24 0.02 7.20 -2.03
C CYS A 24 -1.39 7.18 -2.65
N GLY A 25 -1.96 8.36 -2.92
CA GLY A 25 -3.16 8.53 -3.74
C GLY A 25 -2.83 8.56 -5.24
N VAL A 26 -3.85 8.49 -6.11
CA VAL A 26 -3.69 8.67 -7.57
C VAL A 26 -4.59 9.80 -8.05
N PHE A 27 -3.99 10.89 -8.50
CA PHE A 27 -4.69 12.10 -8.94
C PHE A 27 -4.99 12.01 -10.45
N GLU A 28 -6.19 11.59 -10.81
CA GLU A 28 -6.61 11.48 -12.23
C GLU A 28 -6.81 12.85 -12.91
N ARG A 29 -6.97 13.90 -12.10
CA ARG A 29 -7.06 15.30 -12.54
C ARG A 29 -6.46 16.22 -11.46
N PRO A 30 -5.94 17.41 -11.81
CA PRO A 30 -5.28 18.31 -10.86
C PRO A 30 -6.18 18.73 -9.68
N GLU A 31 -7.47 18.91 -9.93
CA GLU A 31 -8.45 19.40 -8.94
C GLU A 31 -9.03 18.29 -8.05
N ALA A 32 -8.68 17.02 -8.30
CA ALA A 32 -9.16 15.90 -7.50
C ALA A 32 -8.78 16.11 -6.03
N SER A 33 -9.71 15.90 -5.11
CA SER A 33 -9.46 15.91 -3.66
C SER A 33 -8.58 14.74 -3.22
N MET A 34 -8.02 14.79 -1.99
CA MET A 34 -7.28 13.65 -1.43
C MET A 34 -8.13 12.38 -1.39
N ALA A 35 -9.40 12.50 -1.02
CA ALA A 35 -10.28 11.35 -0.91
C ALA A 35 -10.62 10.73 -2.27
N GLU A 36 -10.77 11.56 -3.31
CA GLU A 36 -10.90 11.07 -4.68
C GLU A 36 -9.63 10.35 -5.11
N ALA A 37 -8.46 10.89 -4.79
CA ALA A 37 -7.18 10.27 -5.12
C ALA A 37 -6.95 8.93 -4.39
N SER A 38 -7.31 8.84 -3.10
CA SER A 38 -7.27 7.61 -2.31
C SER A 38 -8.18 6.54 -2.89
N ARG A 39 -9.43 6.90 -3.23
CA ARG A 39 -10.40 5.99 -3.86
C ARG A 39 -9.96 5.56 -5.26
N ALA A 40 -9.44 6.50 -6.07
CA ALA A 40 -8.93 6.21 -7.41
C ALA A 40 -7.77 5.21 -7.36
N LYS A 41 -6.83 5.37 -6.42
CA LYS A 41 -5.74 4.41 -6.21
C LYS A 41 -6.25 3.01 -5.89
N ILE A 42 -7.19 2.90 -4.94
CA ILE A 42 -7.77 1.60 -4.55
C ILE A 42 -8.50 0.95 -5.72
N ASP A 43 -9.36 1.72 -6.40
CA ASP A 43 -10.11 1.25 -7.56
C ASP A 43 -9.20 0.74 -8.67
N ARG A 44 -8.13 1.49 -8.93
CA ARG A 44 -7.15 1.16 -9.93
C ARG A 44 -6.44 -0.16 -9.66
N LEU A 45 -6.05 -0.42 -8.41
CA LEU A 45 -5.50 -1.72 -8.01
C LEU A 45 -6.52 -2.85 -8.19
N CYS A 46 -7.79 -2.61 -7.85
CA CYS A 46 -8.87 -3.57 -8.07
C CYS A 46 -9.06 -3.90 -9.57
N ARG A 47 -9.03 -2.88 -10.44
CA ARG A 47 -9.08 -3.05 -11.91
C ARG A 47 -7.88 -3.80 -12.45
N LYS A 48 -6.67 -3.50 -11.97
CA LYS A 48 -5.44 -4.23 -12.33
C LYS A 48 -5.50 -5.71 -11.95
N LEU A 49 -6.09 -6.01 -10.80
CA LEU A 49 -6.37 -7.38 -10.35
C LEU A 49 -7.55 -8.04 -11.07
N ARG A 50 -8.34 -7.26 -11.83
CA ARG A 50 -9.56 -7.71 -12.52
C ARG A 50 -10.55 -8.34 -11.56
N LEU A 51 -10.71 -7.73 -10.39
CA LEU A 51 -11.61 -8.25 -9.37
C LEU A 51 -13.04 -8.37 -9.92
N GLY A 52 -13.66 -9.50 -9.63
CA GLY A 52 -15.06 -9.76 -9.87
C GLY A 52 -15.74 -10.40 -8.65
N PRO A 53 -17.07 -10.56 -8.70
CA PRO A 53 -17.85 -11.02 -7.54
C PRO A 53 -17.54 -12.48 -7.13
N GLY A 54 -16.95 -13.27 -8.02
CA GLY A 54 -16.54 -14.64 -7.74
C GLY A 54 -15.16 -14.78 -7.09
N ASP A 55 -14.37 -13.71 -7.02
CA ASP A 55 -13.01 -13.76 -6.50
C ASP A 55 -12.98 -13.76 -4.96
N HIS A 56 -12.00 -14.46 -4.40
CA HIS A 56 -11.54 -14.25 -3.03
C HIS A 56 -10.19 -13.52 -3.03
N LEU A 57 -10.21 -12.27 -2.58
CA LEU A 57 -9.04 -11.40 -2.44
C LEU A 57 -8.41 -11.57 -1.06
N LEU A 58 -7.09 -11.68 -1.00
CA LEU A 58 -6.29 -11.44 0.20
C LEU A 58 -5.68 -10.03 0.18
N GLU A 59 -5.92 -9.25 1.21
CA GLU A 59 -5.19 -8.00 1.49
C GLU A 59 -4.21 -8.22 2.65
N ILE A 60 -2.93 -7.93 2.41
CA ILE A 60 -1.90 -7.91 3.44
C ILE A 60 -1.62 -6.45 3.81
N GLY A 61 -1.98 -6.08 5.04
CA GLY A 61 -1.91 -4.71 5.54
C GLY A 61 -3.24 -3.97 5.42
N THR A 62 -4.19 -4.28 6.32
CA THR A 62 -5.54 -3.70 6.33
C THR A 62 -5.59 -2.18 6.36
N GLY A 63 -4.60 -1.52 6.98
CA GLY A 63 -4.71 -0.11 7.35
C GLY A 63 -5.99 0.12 8.15
N TRP A 64 -6.78 1.12 7.75
CA TRP A 64 -8.09 1.41 8.36
C TRP A 64 -9.28 0.79 7.60
N GLY A 65 -9.03 -0.17 6.70
CA GLY A 65 -10.05 -0.99 6.04
C GLY A 65 -10.61 -0.42 4.73
N ALA A 66 -10.13 0.74 4.27
CA ALA A 66 -10.64 1.40 3.06
C ALA A 66 -10.60 0.50 1.81
N PHE A 67 -9.51 -0.26 1.62
CA PHE A 67 -9.37 -1.14 0.47
C PHE A 67 -10.38 -2.29 0.52
N ALA A 68 -10.41 -3.05 1.63
CA ALA A 68 -11.32 -4.18 1.79
C ALA A 68 -12.79 -3.77 1.59
N ILE A 69 -13.19 -2.64 2.16
CA ILE A 69 -14.55 -2.10 2.02
C ILE A 69 -14.85 -1.74 0.56
N HIS A 70 -13.93 -1.03 -0.11
CA HIS A 70 -14.12 -0.66 -1.52
C HIS A 70 -14.21 -1.89 -2.43
N ALA A 71 -13.30 -2.85 -2.27
CA ALA A 71 -13.26 -4.06 -3.07
C ALA A 71 -14.55 -4.88 -2.91
N ALA A 72 -14.93 -5.19 -1.66
CA ALA A 72 -16.14 -5.97 -1.37
C ALA A 72 -17.42 -5.25 -1.84
N ARG A 73 -17.52 -3.93 -1.65
CA ARG A 73 -18.70 -3.15 -2.04
C ARG A 73 -18.83 -2.98 -3.54
N LYS A 74 -17.75 -2.58 -4.22
CA LYS A 74 -17.81 -2.19 -5.65
C LYS A 74 -17.70 -3.39 -6.59
N TYR A 75 -16.86 -4.37 -6.26
CA TYR A 75 -16.61 -5.53 -7.12
C TYR A 75 -17.34 -6.78 -6.66
N GLY A 76 -17.88 -6.75 -5.44
CA GLY A 76 -18.68 -7.84 -4.90
C GLY A 76 -17.87 -9.06 -4.45
N CYS A 77 -16.54 -8.99 -4.49
CA CYS A 77 -15.66 -10.09 -4.10
C CYS A 77 -15.70 -10.34 -2.59
N ARG A 78 -15.19 -11.51 -2.19
CA ARG A 78 -14.85 -11.78 -0.80
C ARG A 78 -13.46 -11.24 -0.51
N VAL A 79 -13.26 -10.67 0.67
CA VAL A 79 -11.96 -10.15 1.09
C VAL A 79 -11.56 -10.80 2.42
N THR A 80 -10.38 -11.40 2.47
CA THR A 80 -9.67 -11.60 3.73
C THR A 80 -8.64 -10.51 3.85
N THR A 81 -8.59 -9.78 4.97
CA THR A 81 -7.61 -8.72 5.22
C THR A 81 -6.94 -8.94 6.56
N THR A 82 -5.63 -8.66 6.66
CA THR A 82 -4.87 -8.87 7.90
C THR A 82 -4.08 -7.64 8.32
N THR A 83 -4.02 -7.41 9.63
CA THR A 83 -3.14 -6.42 10.28
C THR A 83 -2.58 -6.98 11.58
N ILE A 84 -1.48 -6.40 12.04
CA ILE A 84 -0.89 -6.66 13.36
C ILE A 84 -1.22 -5.55 14.38
N SER A 85 -1.81 -4.43 13.95
CA SER A 85 -2.22 -3.34 14.84
C SER A 85 -3.63 -3.56 15.37
N ARG A 86 -3.77 -3.54 16.70
CA ARG A 86 -5.06 -3.66 17.38
C ARG A 86 -5.99 -2.47 17.09
N GLU A 87 -5.42 -1.26 17.00
CA GLU A 87 -6.16 -0.04 16.70
C GLU A 87 -6.74 -0.05 15.28
N GLN A 88 -5.91 -0.42 14.30
CA GLN A 88 -6.35 -0.59 12.91
C GLN A 88 -7.41 -1.68 12.79
N HIS A 89 -7.23 -2.81 13.48
CA HIS A 89 -8.21 -3.88 13.50
C HIS A 89 -9.54 -3.42 14.10
N ALA A 90 -9.53 -2.76 15.26
CA ALA A 90 -10.74 -2.24 15.89
C ALA A 90 -11.47 -1.23 15.01
N TRP A 91 -10.73 -0.33 14.36
CA TRP A 91 -11.28 0.63 13.42
C TRP A 91 -11.90 -0.02 12.18
N ALA A 92 -11.14 -0.89 11.53
CA ALA A 92 -11.58 -1.59 10.33
C ALA A 92 -12.81 -2.45 10.62
N ALA A 93 -12.85 -3.16 11.75
CA ALA A 93 -14.02 -3.95 12.17
C ALA A 93 -15.28 -3.08 12.28
N ARG A 94 -15.16 -1.91 12.93
CA ARG A 94 -16.27 -0.96 13.03
C ARG A 94 -16.72 -0.47 11.65
N LYS A 95 -15.78 -0.08 10.78
CA LYS A 95 -16.10 0.43 9.43
C LYS A 95 -16.71 -0.63 8.51
N VAL A 96 -16.27 -1.89 8.61
CA VAL A 96 -16.86 -3.02 7.88
C VAL A 96 -18.30 -3.26 8.34
N ARG A 97 -18.58 -3.18 9.64
CA ARG A 97 -19.94 -3.30 10.19
C ARG A 97 -20.84 -2.15 9.78
N GLU A 98 -20.37 -0.90 9.92
CA GLU A 98 -21.09 0.31 9.45
C GLU A 98 -21.40 0.22 7.95
N ALA A 99 -20.52 -0.43 7.18
CA ALA A 99 -20.70 -0.67 5.76
C ALA A 99 -21.65 -1.83 5.41
N GLY A 100 -22.03 -2.67 6.37
CA GLY A 100 -22.86 -3.86 6.17
C GLY A 100 -22.16 -4.97 5.38
N LEU A 101 -20.84 -5.12 5.53
CA LEU A 101 -20.01 -6.03 4.72
C LEU A 101 -19.41 -7.20 5.51
N GLU A 102 -19.92 -7.49 6.71
CA GLU A 102 -19.42 -8.56 7.58
C GLU A 102 -19.58 -9.97 6.95
N ASP A 103 -20.46 -10.14 5.96
CA ASP A 103 -20.63 -11.37 5.18
C ASP A 103 -19.58 -11.56 4.09
N ARG A 104 -18.86 -10.48 3.72
CA ARG A 104 -17.87 -10.48 2.62
C ARG A 104 -16.45 -10.21 3.06
N VAL A 105 -16.27 -9.51 4.18
CA VAL A 105 -14.94 -9.10 4.68
C VAL A 105 -14.60 -9.87 5.95
N THR A 106 -13.62 -10.76 5.84
CA THR A 106 -12.99 -11.42 6.98
C THR A 106 -11.77 -10.60 7.41
N LEU A 107 -11.82 -10.01 8.59
CA LEU A 107 -10.71 -9.27 9.18
C LEU A 107 -9.93 -10.15 10.17
N LEU A 108 -8.62 -10.23 10.00
CA LEU A 108 -7.70 -10.98 10.85
C LEU A 108 -6.77 -10.04 11.62
N LEU A 109 -6.52 -10.38 12.88
CA LEU A 109 -5.45 -9.80 13.70
C LEU A 109 -4.28 -10.79 13.77
N SER A 110 -3.65 -11.03 12.61
CA SER A 110 -2.59 -12.03 12.45
C SER A 110 -1.44 -11.48 11.63
N ASP A 111 -0.25 -12.02 11.86
CA ASP A 111 0.89 -11.77 10.99
C ASP A 111 0.69 -12.43 9.62
N TYR A 112 1.12 -11.77 8.56
CA TYR A 112 1.00 -12.31 7.20
C TYR A 112 1.75 -13.65 7.03
N ARG A 113 2.81 -13.87 7.83
CA ARG A 113 3.63 -15.08 7.81
C ARG A 113 2.83 -16.32 8.22
N ASP A 114 1.82 -16.13 9.07
CA ASP A 114 0.98 -17.21 9.61
C ASP A 114 -0.27 -17.47 8.76
N LEU A 115 -0.53 -16.65 7.74
CA LEU A 115 -1.71 -16.83 6.88
C LEU A 115 -1.68 -18.17 6.15
N THR A 116 -2.84 -18.79 6.02
CA THR A 116 -3.02 -20.04 5.27
C THR A 116 -4.15 -19.90 4.26
N GLY A 117 -4.30 -20.90 3.39
CA GLY A 117 -5.35 -20.96 2.38
C GLY A 117 -4.86 -20.60 0.98
N THR A 118 -5.80 -20.41 0.07
CA THR A 118 -5.51 -20.13 -1.33
C THR A 118 -6.54 -19.14 -1.87
N TYR A 119 -6.05 -18.07 -2.48
CA TYR A 119 -6.81 -16.90 -2.90
C TYR A 119 -6.70 -16.69 -4.41
N ASP A 120 -7.73 -16.10 -5.00
CA ASP A 120 -7.75 -15.74 -6.42
C ASP A 120 -6.83 -14.56 -6.70
N LYS A 121 -6.86 -13.57 -5.79
CA LYS A 121 -6.13 -12.31 -5.93
C LYS A 121 -5.44 -11.96 -4.63
N LEU A 122 -4.33 -11.24 -4.71
CA LEU A 122 -3.62 -10.71 -3.56
C LEU A 122 -3.28 -9.24 -3.77
N VAL A 123 -3.41 -8.43 -2.72
CA VAL A 123 -2.94 -7.05 -2.71
C VAL A 123 -2.12 -6.76 -1.46
N SER A 124 -1.05 -6.00 -1.62
CA SER A 124 -0.26 -5.45 -0.52
C SER A 124 0.12 -4.03 -0.88
N VAL A 125 -0.30 -3.06 -0.08
CA VAL A 125 -0.06 -1.63 -0.32
C VAL A 125 0.85 -1.09 0.77
N GLU A 126 2.06 -0.71 0.39
CA GLU A 126 3.04 -0.02 1.24
C GLU A 126 3.28 -0.74 2.59
N MET A 127 3.33 -2.08 2.52
CA MET A 127 3.68 -2.96 3.63
C MET A 127 5.13 -3.46 3.53
N ILE A 128 5.65 -3.65 2.31
CA ILE A 128 6.95 -4.29 2.05
C ILE A 128 8.13 -3.52 2.67
N GLU A 129 7.98 -2.22 2.84
CA GLU A 129 8.91 -1.30 3.49
C GLU A 129 9.15 -1.69 4.95
N ALA A 130 8.18 -2.35 5.58
CA ALA A 130 8.25 -2.81 6.97
C ALA A 130 8.81 -4.24 7.12
N VAL A 131 9.04 -4.95 6.00
CA VAL A 131 9.55 -6.33 5.98
C VAL A 131 11.05 -6.38 6.25
N GLY A 132 11.79 -5.38 5.76
CA GLY A 132 13.25 -5.38 5.76
C GLY A 132 13.81 -6.11 4.53
N ALA A 133 14.82 -5.51 3.88
CA ALA A 133 15.34 -5.98 2.59
C ALA A 133 15.76 -7.46 2.56
N ALA A 134 16.36 -7.97 3.65
CA ALA A 134 16.78 -9.36 3.76
C ALA A 134 15.61 -10.37 3.73
N TYR A 135 14.40 -9.94 4.12
CA TYR A 135 13.23 -10.80 4.25
C TYR A 135 12.26 -10.67 3.06
N VAL A 136 12.50 -9.74 2.13
CA VAL A 136 11.68 -9.54 0.93
C VAL A 136 11.50 -10.83 0.11
N PRO A 137 12.54 -11.65 -0.16
CA PRO A 137 12.35 -12.93 -0.83
C PRO A 137 11.33 -13.84 -0.13
N GLY A 138 11.39 -13.92 1.21
CA GLY A 138 10.46 -14.71 2.01
C GLY A 138 9.03 -14.16 1.99
N PHE A 139 8.87 -12.83 2.02
CA PHE A 139 7.57 -12.18 1.85
C PHE A 139 6.94 -12.50 0.50
N LEU A 140 7.70 -12.37 -0.59
CA LEU A 140 7.23 -12.68 -1.94
C LEU A 140 6.87 -14.16 -2.10
N ALA A 141 7.71 -15.06 -1.58
CA ALA A 141 7.43 -16.51 -1.56
C ALA A 141 6.14 -16.83 -0.80
N LYS A 142 5.92 -16.18 0.36
CA LYS A 142 4.68 -16.34 1.12
C LYS A 142 3.47 -15.89 0.30
N CYS A 143 3.53 -14.71 -0.32
CA CYS A 143 2.46 -14.20 -1.17
C CYS A 143 2.16 -15.15 -2.34
N ALA A 144 3.20 -15.63 -3.03
CA ALA A 144 3.07 -16.58 -4.14
C ALA A 144 2.45 -17.92 -3.71
N SER A 145 2.73 -18.39 -2.49
CA SER A 145 2.18 -19.62 -1.93
C SER A 145 0.68 -19.55 -1.62
N LEU A 146 0.17 -18.33 -1.38
CA LEU A 146 -1.23 -18.07 -1.05
C LEU A 146 -2.09 -17.87 -2.30
N LEU A 147 -1.52 -17.83 -3.50
CA LEU A 147 -2.26 -17.63 -4.75
C LEU A 147 -2.58 -18.96 -5.45
N ARG A 148 -3.76 -19.03 -6.06
CA ARG A 148 -4.10 -20.08 -7.05
C ARG A 148 -3.13 -20.03 -8.24
N PRO A 149 -2.95 -21.11 -9.01
CA PRO A 149 -2.10 -21.12 -10.21
C PRO A 149 -2.44 -20.06 -11.27
N GLU A 150 -3.68 -19.56 -11.29
CA GLU A 150 -4.20 -18.51 -12.17
C GLU A 150 -4.26 -17.12 -11.48
N GLY A 151 -3.73 -17.03 -10.26
CA GLY A 151 -3.87 -15.87 -9.41
C GLY A 151 -3.05 -14.66 -9.86
N LEU A 152 -3.51 -13.47 -9.45
CA LEU A 152 -2.81 -12.20 -9.66
C LEU A 152 -2.49 -11.53 -8.32
N MET A 153 -1.34 -10.88 -8.25
CA MET A 153 -0.94 -10.04 -7.12
C MET A 153 -0.70 -8.61 -7.57
N ALA A 154 -1.13 -7.65 -6.76
CA ALA A 154 -0.75 -6.25 -6.90
C ALA A 154 0.05 -5.81 -5.67
N LEU A 155 1.26 -5.33 -5.90
CA LEU A 155 2.16 -4.79 -4.89
C LEU A 155 2.34 -3.30 -5.15
N GLN A 156 1.98 -2.46 -4.18
CA GLN A 156 2.39 -1.06 -4.17
C GLN A 156 3.52 -0.90 -3.16
N ALA A 157 4.63 -0.29 -3.58
CA ALA A 157 5.83 -0.14 -2.77
C ALA A 157 6.52 1.19 -3.01
N ILE A 158 7.06 1.78 -1.95
CA ILE A 158 8.08 2.81 -2.01
C ILE A 158 9.41 2.12 -2.34
N THR A 159 10.12 2.68 -3.31
CA THR A 159 11.42 2.21 -3.76
C THR A 159 12.47 3.27 -3.53
N VAL A 160 13.72 2.84 -3.46
CA VAL A 160 14.88 3.75 -3.52
C VAL A 160 15.51 3.68 -4.90
N ARG A 161 16.15 4.76 -5.33
CA ARG A 161 16.95 4.76 -6.56
C ARG A 161 17.94 3.59 -6.58
N GLU A 162 17.91 2.80 -7.65
CA GLU A 162 18.67 1.56 -7.76
C GLU A 162 20.18 1.76 -7.52
N GLN A 163 20.75 2.82 -8.08
CA GLN A 163 22.17 3.16 -7.94
C GLN A 163 22.56 3.51 -6.49
N SER A 164 21.59 3.86 -5.65
CA SER A 164 21.78 4.21 -4.25
C SER A 164 21.37 3.08 -3.30
N TYR A 165 20.76 2.01 -3.80
CA TYR A 165 20.18 0.95 -2.97
C TYR A 165 21.20 0.29 -2.04
N ALA A 166 22.36 -0.12 -2.56
CA ALA A 166 23.41 -0.75 -1.75
C ALA A 166 23.91 0.16 -0.61
N ALA A 167 24.03 1.46 -0.87
CA ALA A 167 24.40 2.44 0.15
C ALA A 167 23.25 2.65 1.16
N HIS A 168 22.00 2.71 0.70
CA HIS A 168 20.81 2.90 1.53
C HIS A 168 20.63 1.79 2.58
N LEU A 169 20.93 0.54 2.23
CA LEU A 169 20.86 -0.60 3.16
C LEU A 169 21.75 -0.43 4.40
N GLY A 170 22.88 0.27 4.26
CA GLY A 170 23.85 0.47 5.34
C GLY A 170 23.65 1.75 6.14
N THR A 171 22.68 2.60 5.78
CA THR A 171 22.50 3.92 6.41
C THR A 171 21.27 3.98 7.31
N VAL A 172 21.43 4.70 8.43
CA VAL A 172 20.33 5.10 9.31
C VAL A 172 20.05 6.57 9.05
N ASP A 173 19.03 6.84 8.24
CA ASP A 173 18.58 8.20 7.96
C ASP A 173 17.56 8.70 9.02
N PHE A 174 17.05 9.91 8.81
CA PHE A 174 16.03 10.51 9.66
C PHE A 174 14.77 9.63 9.77
N ILE A 175 14.35 9.00 8.67
CA ILE A 175 13.14 8.17 8.61
C ILE A 175 13.31 6.93 9.48
N LYS A 176 14.39 6.17 9.29
CA LYS A 176 14.71 4.98 10.11
C LYS A 176 14.91 5.34 11.58
N ARG A 177 15.47 6.52 11.87
CA ARG A 177 15.74 6.94 13.26
C ARG A 177 14.49 7.35 14.01
N TYR A 178 13.56 8.08 13.39
CA TYR A 178 12.49 8.78 14.10
C TYR A 178 11.07 8.41 13.68
N ILE A 179 10.84 7.99 12.43
CA ILE A 179 9.49 7.82 11.88
C ILE A 179 9.13 6.33 11.73
N PHE A 180 9.98 5.57 11.03
CA PHE A 180 9.81 4.14 10.79
C PHE A 180 11.05 3.33 11.21
N PRO A 181 11.28 3.12 12.51
CA PRO A 181 12.34 2.24 12.98
C PRO A 181 12.18 0.82 12.44
N GLY A 182 13.22 0.34 11.77
CA GLY A 182 13.26 -0.97 11.10
C GLY A 182 12.68 -0.99 9.68
N GLY A 183 12.19 0.15 9.18
CA GLY A 183 11.78 0.29 7.78
C GLY A 183 13.00 0.27 6.84
N GLU A 184 12.83 -0.35 5.68
CA GLU A 184 13.90 -0.50 4.67
C GLU A 184 13.29 -0.39 3.27
N LEU A 185 13.82 0.53 2.45
CA LEU A 185 13.37 0.66 1.06
C LEU A 185 14.19 -0.24 0.16
N VAL A 186 13.53 -0.86 -0.82
CA VAL A 186 14.18 -1.76 -1.79
C VAL A 186 14.18 -1.12 -3.18
N GLY A 187 15.28 -1.28 -3.91
CA GLY A 187 15.36 -0.86 -5.32
C GLY A 187 14.37 -1.65 -6.19
N LEU A 188 13.79 -1.02 -7.21
CA LEU A 188 12.85 -1.69 -8.10
C LEU A 188 13.51 -2.87 -8.84
N GLY A 189 14.78 -2.73 -9.24
CA GLY A 189 15.55 -3.80 -9.87
C GLY A 189 15.74 -4.96 -8.91
N ALA A 190 16.23 -4.69 -7.70
CA ALA A 190 16.37 -5.67 -6.63
C ALA A 190 15.06 -6.38 -6.27
N LEU A 191 13.93 -5.68 -6.31
CA LEU A 191 12.61 -6.25 -6.06
C LEU A 191 12.18 -7.21 -7.19
N CYS A 192 12.32 -6.81 -8.46
CA CYS A 192 12.06 -7.68 -9.62
C CYS A 192 12.96 -8.92 -9.63
N ASP A 193 14.24 -8.74 -9.28
CA ASP A 193 15.20 -9.82 -9.08
C ASP A 193 14.74 -10.81 -8.00
N ALA A 194 14.25 -10.31 -6.87
CA ALA A 194 13.73 -11.14 -5.79
C ALA A 194 12.49 -11.93 -6.22
N VAL A 195 11.59 -11.33 -7.01
CA VAL A 195 10.43 -12.03 -7.60
C VAL A 195 10.90 -13.23 -8.43
N GLY A 196 11.85 -13.02 -9.35
CA GLY A 196 12.34 -14.08 -10.23
C GLY A 196 13.14 -15.18 -9.51
N ARG A 197 13.80 -14.86 -8.38
CA ARG A 197 14.57 -15.84 -7.59
C ARG A 197 13.75 -16.62 -6.58
N ALA A 198 12.71 -16.00 -6.00
CA ALA A 198 11.99 -16.56 -4.84
C ALA A 198 10.61 -17.14 -5.18
N THR A 199 10.11 -16.90 -6.40
CA THR A 199 8.73 -17.25 -6.77
C THR A 199 8.64 -17.77 -8.20
N ASP A 200 7.48 -18.31 -8.56
CA ASP A 200 7.07 -18.61 -9.94
C ASP A 200 6.26 -17.47 -10.58
N LEU A 201 6.18 -16.31 -9.91
CA LEU A 201 5.44 -15.17 -10.41
C LEU A 201 6.18 -14.48 -11.55
N ARG A 202 5.40 -13.91 -12.47
CA ARG A 202 5.87 -13.09 -13.58
C ARG A 202 5.48 -11.64 -13.37
N VAL A 203 6.36 -10.71 -13.71
CA VAL A 203 6.04 -9.28 -13.72
C VAL A 203 5.22 -8.98 -14.99
N GLU A 204 3.95 -8.65 -14.82
CA GLU A 204 3.05 -8.31 -15.92
C GLU A 204 3.10 -6.83 -16.25
N HIS A 205 3.22 -5.98 -15.23
CA HIS A 205 3.16 -4.54 -15.40
C HIS A 205 3.77 -3.82 -14.21
N VAL A 206 4.49 -2.74 -14.47
CA VAL A 206 5.05 -1.83 -13.47
C VAL A 206 4.70 -0.40 -13.87
N GLU A 207 4.36 0.41 -12.88
CA GLU A 207 4.02 1.81 -13.10
C GLU A 207 4.53 2.69 -11.98
N ASP A 208 5.07 3.85 -12.37
CA ASP A 208 5.61 4.86 -11.47
C ASP A 208 4.49 5.71 -10.86
N LEU A 209 4.47 5.80 -9.53
CA LEU A 209 3.57 6.65 -8.74
C LEU A 209 4.27 7.87 -8.14
N SER A 210 5.59 8.04 -8.37
CA SER A 210 6.40 9.04 -7.65
C SER A 210 5.82 10.46 -7.70
N PRO A 211 5.33 10.98 -8.85
CA PRO A 211 4.73 12.32 -8.89
C PRO A 211 3.46 12.44 -8.03
N HIS A 212 2.65 11.38 -7.96
CA HIS A 212 1.46 11.36 -7.13
C HIS A 212 1.79 11.25 -5.63
N TYR A 213 2.91 10.63 -5.28
CA TYR A 213 3.35 10.55 -3.90
C TYR A 213 3.79 11.92 -3.39
N ALA A 214 4.58 12.67 -4.17
CA ALA A 214 4.93 14.05 -3.84
C ALA A 214 3.68 14.91 -3.59
N GLU A 215 2.68 14.81 -4.47
CA GLU A 215 1.40 15.53 -4.31
C GLU A 215 0.59 15.07 -3.09
N THR A 216 0.58 13.76 -2.80
CA THR A 216 -0.05 13.19 -1.61
C THR A 216 0.56 13.80 -0.33
N LEU A 217 1.89 13.80 -0.24
CA LEU A 217 2.64 14.33 0.91
C LEU A 217 2.45 15.84 1.06
N ARG A 218 2.44 16.60 -0.05
CA ARG A 218 2.14 18.04 -0.03
C ARG A 218 0.77 18.30 0.59
N ARG A 219 -0.26 17.56 0.20
CA ARG A 219 -1.63 17.74 0.71
C ARG A 219 -1.78 17.29 2.16
N TRP A 220 -1.10 16.21 2.57
CA TRP A 220 -1.03 15.84 3.98
C TRP A 220 -0.33 16.92 4.80
N ARG A 221 0.79 17.49 4.32
CA ARG A 221 1.50 18.59 4.97
C ARG A 221 0.60 19.81 5.12
N GLU A 222 -0.09 20.23 4.06
CA GLU A 222 -1.00 21.38 4.10
C GLU A 222 -2.15 21.18 5.09
N ARG A 223 -2.74 19.97 5.14
CA ARG A 223 -3.79 19.64 6.12
C ARG A 223 -3.23 19.57 7.54
N PHE A 224 -2.04 19.01 7.72
CA PHE A 224 -1.34 18.96 9.01
C PHE A 224 -1.09 20.37 9.55
N GLU A 225 -0.51 21.26 8.74
CA GLU A 225 -0.25 22.65 9.12
C GLU A 225 -1.55 23.42 9.42
N LYS A 226 -2.59 23.24 8.60
CA LYS A 226 -3.90 23.85 8.84
C LYS A 226 -4.51 23.41 10.18
N ASN A 227 -4.26 22.17 10.59
CA ASN A 227 -4.80 21.59 11.83
C ASN A 227 -3.77 21.53 12.97
N ARG A 228 -2.62 22.20 12.85
CA ARG A 228 -1.51 22.13 13.82
C ARG A 228 -1.94 22.44 15.25
N ALA A 229 -2.82 23.43 15.43
CA ALA A 229 -3.37 23.78 16.74
C ALA A 229 -4.23 22.65 17.33
N ALA A 230 -5.14 22.07 16.54
CA ALA A 230 -5.95 20.93 16.97
C ALA A 230 -5.09 19.70 17.31
N ILE A 231 -4.00 19.47 16.58
CA ILE A 231 -3.04 18.42 16.90
C ILE A 231 -2.35 18.74 18.24
N ALA A 232 -1.93 19.98 18.48
CA ALA A 232 -1.34 20.36 19.75
C ALA A 232 -2.30 20.14 20.93
N ASP A 233 -3.60 20.41 20.73
CA ASP A 233 -4.65 20.20 21.74
C ASP A 233 -4.87 18.72 22.10
N LEU A 234 -4.47 17.77 21.24
CA LEU A 234 -4.41 16.33 21.57
C LEU A 234 -3.25 15.99 22.53
N GLY A 235 -2.40 16.96 22.89
CA GLY A 235 -1.30 16.79 23.84
C GLY A 235 0.06 16.48 23.21
N TYR A 236 0.20 16.58 21.88
CA TYR A 236 1.50 16.38 21.25
C TYR A 236 2.41 17.59 21.48
N PRO A 237 3.66 17.37 21.95
CA PRO A 237 4.57 18.47 22.23
C PRO A 237 5.05 19.14 20.93
N GLU A 238 5.42 20.41 21.00
CA GLU A 238 5.95 21.19 19.87
C GLU A 238 7.10 20.48 19.14
N ARG A 239 7.94 19.73 19.86
CA ARG A 239 9.00 18.90 19.26
C ARG A 239 8.44 17.84 18.29
N PHE A 240 7.33 17.20 18.64
CA PHE A 240 6.68 16.22 17.78
C PHE A 240 6.10 16.90 16.53
N LEU A 241 5.42 18.05 16.71
CA LEU A 241 4.84 18.80 15.59
C LEU A 241 5.90 19.16 14.55
N ARG A 242 7.03 19.72 15.00
CA ARG A 242 8.18 20.06 14.11
C ARG A 242 8.79 18.83 13.45
N MET A 243 8.87 17.71 14.18
CA MET A 243 9.39 16.45 13.64
C MET A 243 8.47 15.91 12.52
N TRP A 244 7.16 16.01 12.71
CA TRP A 244 6.17 15.52 11.73
C TRP A 244 6.08 16.41 10.50
N GLU A 245 6.10 17.73 10.68
CA GLU A 245 6.20 18.69 9.58
C GLU A 245 7.47 18.44 8.75
N TYR A 246 8.61 18.25 9.43
CA TYR A 246 9.87 17.92 8.76
C TYR A 246 9.78 16.56 8.04
N TYR A 247 9.17 15.54 8.64
CA TYR A 247 8.94 14.26 7.99
C TYR A 247 8.17 14.39 6.68
N LEU A 248 7.02 15.06 6.70
CA LEU A 248 6.19 15.22 5.49
C LEU A 248 6.93 16.00 4.40
N THR A 249 7.61 17.08 4.78
CA THR A 249 8.40 17.91 3.85
C THR A 249 9.62 17.16 3.29
N TYR A 250 10.32 16.40 4.15
CA TYR A 250 11.48 15.60 3.78
C TYR A 250 11.10 14.53 2.75
N CYS A 251 10.00 13.81 3.00
CA CYS A 251 9.50 12.82 2.06
C CYS A 251 8.98 13.46 0.77
N GLU A 252 8.26 14.59 0.86
CA GLU A 252 7.76 15.34 -0.31
C GLU A 252 8.92 15.66 -1.25
N GLY A 253 10.00 16.25 -0.72
CA GLY A 253 11.21 16.55 -1.48
C GLY A 253 11.91 15.29 -2.01
N GLY A 254 11.96 14.21 -1.22
CA GLY A 254 12.54 12.93 -1.64
C GLY A 254 11.88 12.32 -2.88
N PHE A 255 10.55 12.40 -2.97
CA PHE A 255 9.80 11.95 -4.15
C PHE A 255 9.90 12.96 -5.31
N ALA A 256 9.80 14.26 -5.04
CA ALA A 256 9.89 15.31 -6.06
C ALA A 256 11.24 15.28 -6.80
N GLU A 257 12.33 15.05 -6.07
CA GLU A 257 13.69 14.95 -6.60
C GLU A 257 14.06 13.53 -7.07
N ARG A 258 13.10 12.59 -7.06
CA ARG A 258 13.28 11.19 -7.48
C ARG A 258 14.44 10.49 -6.75
N TYR A 259 14.67 10.84 -5.49
CA TYR A 259 15.62 10.12 -4.63
C TYR A 259 15.01 8.80 -4.18
N VAL A 260 13.73 8.85 -3.81
CA VAL A 260 12.84 7.70 -3.65
C VAL A 260 11.79 7.71 -4.76
N GLY A 261 11.16 6.57 -5.00
CA GLY A 261 10.08 6.42 -5.95
C GLY A 261 8.93 5.59 -5.38
N GLY A 262 7.81 5.55 -6.09
CA GLY A 262 6.67 4.69 -5.77
C GLY A 262 6.34 3.83 -6.98
N ALA A 263 6.05 2.55 -6.77
CA ALA A 263 5.72 1.63 -7.86
C ALA A 263 4.45 0.84 -7.55
N GLN A 264 3.59 0.67 -8.57
CA GLN A 264 2.55 -0.37 -8.59
C GLN A 264 2.98 -1.49 -9.53
N ILE A 265 3.19 -2.67 -8.97
CA ILE A 265 3.67 -3.86 -9.66
C ILE A 265 2.54 -4.89 -9.70
N VAL A 266 2.18 -5.36 -10.89
CA VAL A 266 1.26 -6.48 -11.08
C VAL A 266 2.08 -7.72 -11.38
N LEU A 267 1.85 -8.75 -10.59
CA LEU A 267 2.48 -10.06 -10.69
C LEU A 267 1.44 -11.11 -11.02
N ALA A 268 1.79 -12.09 -11.84
CA ALA A 268 0.91 -13.16 -12.28
C ALA A 268 1.51 -14.54 -12.01
N LYS A 269 0.67 -15.48 -11.57
CA LYS A 269 1.04 -16.89 -11.49
C LYS A 269 1.15 -17.51 -12.88
N PRO A 270 1.89 -18.62 -13.05
CA PRO A 270 2.21 -19.17 -14.37
C PRO A 270 1.02 -19.49 -15.29
N LEU A 271 -0.14 -19.84 -14.71
CA LEU A 271 -1.35 -20.17 -15.49
C LEU A 271 -2.30 -18.98 -15.66
N ALA A 272 -2.00 -17.83 -15.06
CA ALA A 272 -2.79 -16.63 -15.25
C ALA A 272 -2.62 -16.15 -16.70
N ARG A 273 -3.74 -15.97 -17.40
CA ARG A 273 -3.79 -15.44 -18.78
C ARG A 273 -4.54 -14.11 -18.82
N PRO A 274 -4.04 -13.06 -18.16
CA PRO A 274 -4.65 -11.75 -18.27
C PRO A 274 -4.56 -11.27 -19.73
N ALA A 275 -5.67 -10.78 -20.28
CA ALA A 275 -5.67 -10.01 -21.53
C ALA A 275 -4.57 -8.93 -21.52
N SER A 276 -3.89 -8.71 -22.64
CA SER A 276 -2.84 -7.69 -22.70
C SER A 276 -3.38 -6.30 -22.35
N LEU A 277 -2.60 -5.53 -21.57
CA LEU A 277 -2.88 -4.11 -21.33
C LEU A 277 -2.74 -3.27 -22.61
N LEU A 278 -2.05 -3.78 -23.63
CA LEU A 278 -1.93 -3.15 -24.95
C LEU A 278 -3.16 -3.39 -25.85
N GLY A 279 -4.19 -4.09 -25.34
CA GLY A 279 -5.36 -4.48 -26.11
C GLY A 279 -5.22 -5.84 -26.79
N PRO A 280 -6.28 -6.31 -27.47
CA PRO A 280 -6.23 -7.58 -28.20
C PRO A 280 -5.22 -7.52 -29.34
N ILE A 281 -4.57 -8.64 -29.62
CA ILE A 281 -3.85 -8.80 -30.89
C ILE A 281 -4.93 -8.80 -31.97
N ALA A 282 -4.91 -7.83 -32.87
CA ALA A 282 -5.85 -7.80 -33.98
C ALA A 282 -5.71 -9.12 -34.75
N GLU A 283 -6.75 -9.95 -34.74
CA GLU A 283 -6.84 -11.09 -35.64
C GLU A 283 -6.98 -10.48 -37.05
N GLY A 284 -5.87 -10.48 -37.80
CA GLY A 284 -5.88 -10.08 -39.19
C GLY A 284 -6.90 -10.93 -39.93
N ALA A 285 -7.79 -10.27 -40.68
CA ALA A 285 -8.65 -10.94 -41.64
C ALA A 285 -7.78 -11.83 -42.54
N VAL A 286 -7.92 -13.15 -42.39
CA VAL A 286 -7.42 -14.14 -43.32
C VAL A 286 -8.43 -14.31 -44.44
#